data_AF-A0A852TST9-F1
#
_entry.id   AF-A0A852TST9-F1
#
_cell.length_a   1.000
_cell.length_b   1.000
_cell.length_c   1.000
_cell.angle_alpha   90.00
_cell.angle_beta   90.00
_cell.angle_gamma   90.00
#
_symmetry.space_group_name_H-M   'P 1'
#
loop_
_entity.id
_entity.type
_entity.pdbx_description
1 polymer ?
#
loop_
_entity_poly.entity_id
_entity_poly.type
_entity_poly.pdbx_seq_one_letter_code
_entity_poly.pdbx_strand_id
1 'polypeptide(L)' 'MRSPHHVFVGREASLVADPSELDEGTYERGPLSKARSLIAAGQVQSSGTLVALLHILST' A
#
# COMPACT_ATOMS: atom_id res chain seq x y z
N MET A 1 -10.29 12.30 19.80
CA MET A 1 -10.66 12.66 18.41
C MET A 1 -11.09 11.39 17.69
N ARG A 2 -12.22 11.38 16.99
CA ARG A 2 -12.62 10.26 16.11
C ARG A 2 -12.49 10.75 14.66
N SER A 3 -11.28 10.68 14.12
CA SER A 3 -11.08 10.88 12.68
C SER A 3 -11.05 9.50 12.03
N PRO A 4 -12.10 9.09 11.30
CA PRO A 4 -12.11 7.79 10.65
C PRO A 4 -11.06 7.76 9.54
N HIS A 5 -10.27 6.69 9.50
CA HIS A 5 -9.33 6.42 8.41
C HIS A 5 -10.03 5.55 7.38
N HIS A 6 -10.25 6.09 6.18
CA HIS A 6 -10.81 5.34 5.07
C HIS A 6 -9.68 4.81 4.19
N VAL A 7 -9.77 3.53 3.83
CA VAL A 7 -8.83 2.84 2.95
C VAL A 7 -9.57 2.41 1.70
N PHE A 8 -8.99 2.69 0.53
CA PHE A 8 -9.52 2.30 -0.77
C PHE A 8 -8.53 1.39 -1.48
N VAL A 9 -9.04 0.43 -2.25
CA VAL A 9 -8.22 -0.49 -3.05
C VAL A 9 -8.58 -0.33 -4.52
N GLY A 10 -7.63 0.22 -5.29
CA GLY A 10 -7.71 0.23 -6.75
C GLY A 10 -7.35 -1.14 -7.31
N ARG A 11 -8.04 -1.57 -8.37
CA ARG A 11 -7.74 -2.81 -9.10
C ARG A 11 -7.34 -2.47 -10.53
N GLU A 12 -6.54 -3.34 -11.14
CA GLU A 12 -6.16 -3.24 -12.56
C GLU A 12 -5.46 -1.92 -12.95
N ALA A 13 -4.70 -1.34 -12.02
CA ALA A 13 -3.99 -0.09 -12.25
C ALA A 13 -2.89 -0.25 -13.32
N SER A 14 -2.93 0.61 -14.35
CA SER A 14 -1.87 0.78 -15.34
C SER A 14 -1.01 2.01 -15.02
N LEU A 15 0.28 1.97 -15.38
CA LEU A 15 1.15 3.15 -15.29
C LEU A 15 0.80 4.08 -16.44
N VAL A 16 0.47 5.34 -16.15
CA VAL A 16 0.07 6.34 -17.16
C VAL A 16 1.12 7.44 -17.34
N ALA A 17 1.88 7.76 -16.30
CA ALA A 17 2.96 8.73 -16.30
C ALA A 17 3.85 8.51 -15.06
N ASP A 18 5.06 9.04 -15.10
CA ASP A 18 5.91 9.15 -13.91
C ASP A 18 5.41 10.25 -12.97
N PRO A 19 5.70 10.17 -11.65
CA PRO A 19 5.38 11.22 -10.70
C PRO A 19 5.95 12.58 -11.13
N SER A 20 5.15 13.63 -11.08
CA SER A 20 5.57 14.99 -11.47
C SER A 20 5.84 15.91 -10.28
N GLU A 21 5.23 15.63 -9.13
CA GLU A 21 5.40 16.42 -7.91
C GLU A 21 6.48 15.85 -7.00
N LEU A 22 7.14 16.73 -6.24
CA LEU A 22 8.25 16.34 -5.36
C LEU A 22 7.82 15.45 -4.20
N ASP A 23 6.55 15.53 -3.79
CA ASP A 23 5.98 14.83 -2.64
C ASP A 23 5.11 13.62 -3.01
N GLU A 24 5.01 13.28 -4.30
CA GLU A 24 4.26 12.11 -4.77
C GLU A 24 4.92 10.78 -4.36
N GLY A 25 6.22 10.78 -4.04
CA GLY A 25 6.96 9.59 -3.61
C GLY A 25 7.43 8.69 -4.76
N THR A 26 8.05 7.55 -4.40
CA THR A 26 8.53 6.55 -5.37
C THR A 26 7.70 5.27 -5.28
N TYR A 27 7.36 4.72 -6.44
CA TYR A 27 6.47 3.57 -6.53
C TYR A 27 7.17 2.40 -7.22
N GLU A 28 7.12 1.23 -6.59
CA GLU A 28 7.62 -0.01 -7.17
C GLU A 28 6.46 -1.00 -7.35
N ARG A 29 6.36 -1.62 -8.53
CA ARG A 29 5.46 -2.75 -8.74
C ARG A 29 6.11 -4.01 -8.20
N GLY A 30 5.49 -4.63 -7.20
CA GLY A 30 5.94 -5.91 -6.64
C GLY A 30 4.81 -6.94 -6.57
N PRO A 31 5.15 -8.24 -6.45
CA PRO A 31 4.14 -9.27 -6.28
C PRO A 31 3.50 -9.17 -4.88
N LEU A 32 2.16 -9.31 -4.82
CA LEU A 32 1.42 -9.29 -3.56
C LEU A 32 1.90 -10.37 -2.57
N SER A 33 2.46 -11.48 -3.06
CA SER A 33 3.05 -12.54 -2.23
C SER A 33 4.19 -12.05 -1.34
N LYS A 34 4.93 -11.00 -1.75
CA LYS A 34 6.01 -10.41 -0.95
C LYS A 34 5.48 -9.67 0.29
N ALA A 35 4.22 -9.25 0.29
CA ALA A 35 3.64 -8.44 1.37
C ALA A 35 3.73 -9.15 2.73
N ARG A 36 3.47 -10.46 2.80
CA ARG A 36 3.56 -11.21 4.06
C ARG A 36 4.97 -11.18 4.67
N SER A 37 5.99 -11.36 3.84
CA SER A 37 7.39 -11.30 4.28
C SER A 37 7.78 -9.90 4.74
N LEU A 38 7.35 -8.84 4.04
CA LEU A 38 7.60 -7.45 4.43
C LEU A 38 6.94 -7.10 5.76
N ILE A 39 5.71 -7.56 5.99
CA ILE A 39 5.00 -7.39 7.26
C ILE A 39 5.76 -8.11 8.38
N ALA A 40 6.11 -9.39 8.17
CA ALA A 40 6.81 -10.19 9.17
C ALA A 40 8.20 -9.62 9.52
N ALA A 41 8.89 -9.02 8.54
CA ALA A 41 10.17 -8.35 8.73
C ALA A 41 10.04 -6.94 9.35
N GLY A 42 8.82 -6.46 9.63
CA GLY A 42 8.59 -5.11 10.16
C GLY A 42 8.93 -4.00 9.16
N GLN A 43 8.96 -4.29 7.86
CA GLN A 43 9.32 -3.31 6.83
C GLN A 43 8.14 -2.45 6.36
N VAL A 44 6.91 -2.73 6.84
CA VAL A 44 5.72 -1.90 6.59
C VAL A 44 5.52 -0.94 7.75
N GLN A 45 5.97 0.30 7.60
CA GLN A 45 5.98 1.32 8.67
C GLN A 45 4.65 2.09 8.80
N SER A 46 3.90 2.23 7.69
CA SER A 46 2.61 2.92 7.68
C SER A 46 1.50 2.01 8.21
N SER A 47 0.80 2.46 9.27
CA SER A 47 -0.33 1.73 9.84
C SER A 47 -1.49 1.55 8.86
N GLY A 48 -1.78 2.58 8.04
CA GLY A 48 -2.80 2.51 6.99
C GLY A 48 -2.46 1.45 5.94
N THR A 49 -1.20 1.40 5.50
CA THR A 49 -0.72 0.38 4.55
C THR A 49 -0.79 -1.02 5.16
N LEU A 50 -0.41 -1.18 6.44
CA LEU A 50 -0.50 -2.47 7.12
C LEU A 50 -1.94 -2.99 7.17
N VAL A 51 -2.89 -2.14 7.59
CA VAL A 51 -4.31 -2.51 7.63
C VAL A 51 -4.84 -2.85 6.25
N ALA A 52 -4.48 -2.07 5.21
CA ALA A 52 -4.88 -2.34 3.84
C ALA A 52 -4.37 -3.70 3.34
N LEU A 53 -3.09 -4.01 3.56
CA LEU A 53 -2.49 -5.27 3.15
C LEU A 53 -3.12 -6.46 3.90
N LEU A 54 -3.34 -6.35 5.20
CA LEU A 54 -4.00 -7.39 5.98
C LEU A 54 -5.43 -7.66 5.51
N HIS A 55 -6.18 -6.60 5.17
CA HIS A 55 -7.52 -6.73 4.60
C HIS A 55 -7.49 -7.49 3.27
N ILE A 56 -6.61 -7.11 2.34
CA ILE A 56 -6.44 -7.77 1.04
C ILE A 56 -5.99 -9.24 1.20
N LEU A 57 -5.14 -9.54 2.18
CA LEU A 57 -4.62 -10.90 2.42
C LEU A 57 -5.58 -11.80 3.20
N SER A 58 -6.71 -11.26 3.68
CA SER A 58 -7.74 -11.98 4.44
C SER A 58 -8.89 -12.49 3.58
N THR A 59 -9.01 -11.99 2.35
CA THR A 59 -9.92 -12.52 1.31
C THR A 59 -9.27 -13.69 0.60
#